data_AF-A0AAD6GRB0-F1
#
_entry.id   AF-A0AAD6GRB0-F1
#
_cell.length_a   1.000
_cell.length_b   1.000
_cell.length_c   1.000
_cell.angle_alpha   90.00
_cell.angle_beta   90.00
_cell.angle_gamma   90.00
#
_symmetry.space_group_name_H-M   'P 1'
#
loop_
_entity.id
_entity.type
_entity.pdbx_description
1 polymer ?
#
loop_
_entity_poly.entity_id
_entity_poly.type
_entity_poly.pdbx_seq_one_letter_code
_entity_poly.pdbx_strand_id
1 'polypeptide(L)'
;MAETHADLPGIKVAAVELLSRQSTLTPGILRKVAEKLESGDDDELLEAAIEIFRDRSPLKPEIFDEIARILENGPKRFYYGVTEALKHHTPLLPEILHQITEWLRHAEFAVLQSIIEVLEDDSDLTQELCRRIVVLVVARTDYDFRDEAIQILRSLSALPMEIAQEMALLLKDCDNGYSSDQNKDEDGDEDEDASQIVLGLSPNQTNSSPNFVKDICKLLDDEDWVVQREANSSHLRCQPKLPTVVLHRIVQHFWSDFNWDGCIMEILRDQSRLTPEILEMVVGSISAGLSESQWRALEVLRLNRICHRKPSGR
;
A
#
# COMPACT_ATOMS: atom_id res chain seq x y z
N MET A 1 -48.95 -18.55 -25.79
CA MET A 1 -47.69 -17.80 -25.61
C MET A 1 -46.58 -18.83 -25.68
N ALA A 2 -45.78 -18.80 -26.75
CA ALA A 2 -44.66 -19.71 -26.89
C ALA A 2 -43.49 -19.12 -26.09
N GLU A 3 -43.23 -19.67 -24.91
CA GLU A 3 -41.94 -19.45 -24.25
C GLU A 3 -40.87 -20.05 -25.16
N THR A 4 -40.14 -19.18 -25.83
CA THR A 4 -39.00 -19.58 -26.64
C THR A 4 -37.98 -20.24 -25.72
N HIS A 5 -37.75 -21.54 -25.89
CA HIS A 5 -36.73 -22.33 -25.19
C HIS A 5 -35.33 -21.69 -25.15
N ALA A 6 -35.06 -20.69 -25.99
CA ALA A 6 -33.82 -19.91 -26.02
C ALA A 6 -33.51 -19.12 -24.73
N ASP A 7 -34.48 -18.94 -23.82
CA ASP A 7 -34.26 -18.15 -22.60
C ASP A 7 -33.83 -18.99 -21.37
N LEU A 8 -33.73 -20.31 -21.51
CA LEU A 8 -33.22 -21.18 -20.45
C LEU A 8 -31.74 -20.85 -20.15
N PRO A 9 -31.36 -20.58 -18.89
CA PRO A 9 -30.00 -20.20 -18.48
C PRO A 9 -28.93 -21.16 -19.04
N GLY A 10 -29.18 -22.47 -18.92
CA GLY A 10 -28.23 -23.50 -19.39
C GLY A 10 -27.97 -23.50 -20.91
N ILE A 11 -28.89 -23.00 -21.74
CA ILE A 11 -28.64 -22.87 -23.19
C ILE A 11 -27.73 -21.68 -23.49
N LYS A 12 -27.84 -20.60 -22.70
CA LYS A 12 -26.97 -19.42 -22.83
C LYS A 12 -25.54 -19.76 -22.41
N VAL A 13 -25.37 -20.42 -21.27
CA VAL A 13 -24.06 -20.89 -20.78
C VAL A 13 -23.42 -21.83 -21.79
N ALA A 14 -24.15 -22.86 -22.25
CA ALA A 14 -23.63 -23.79 -23.26
C ALA A 14 -23.27 -23.11 -24.58
N ALA A 15 -24.00 -22.07 -24.99
CA ALA A 15 -23.67 -21.29 -26.18
C ALA A 15 -22.38 -20.49 -25.99
N VAL A 16 -22.17 -19.87 -24.82
CA VAL A 16 -20.95 -19.13 -24.48
C VAL A 16 -19.75 -20.07 -24.35
N GLU A 17 -19.89 -21.24 -23.73
CA GLU A 17 -18.85 -22.29 -23.73
C GLU A 17 -18.51 -22.80 -25.14
N LEU A 18 -19.50 -22.91 -26.03
CA LEU A 18 -19.25 -23.24 -27.44
C LEU A 18 -18.46 -22.13 -28.16
N LEU A 19 -18.74 -20.87 -27.82
CA LEU A 19 -17.99 -19.72 -28.33
C LEU A 19 -16.57 -19.66 -27.76
N SER A 20 -16.33 -20.06 -26.51
CA SER A 20 -14.97 -20.12 -25.94
C SER A 20 -14.08 -21.09 -26.73
N ARG A 21 -14.65 -22.21 -27.19
CA ARG A 21 -13.95 -23.21 -28.01
C ARG A 21 -13.72 -22.82 -29.48
N GLN A 22 -14.30 -21.72 -29.97
CA GLN A 22 -14.09 -21.26 -31.35
C GLN A 22 -12.70 -20.65 -31.51
N SER A 23 -11.91 -21.05 -32.51
CA SER A 23 -10.60 -20.45 -32.74
C SER A 23 -10.65 -18.97 -33.15
N THR A 24 -11.77 -18.50 -33.69
CA THR A 24 -11.97 -17.10 -34.12
C THR A 24 -13.31 -16.56 -33.63
N LEU A 25 -13.27 -15.54 -32.77
CA LEU A 25 -14.43 -14.71 -32.48
C LEU A 25 -14.23 -13.34 -33.10
N THR A 26 -15.28 -12.85 -33.77
CA THR A 26 -15.29 -11.50 -34.29
C THR A 26 -15.60 -10.51 -33.16
N PRO A 27 -15.15 -9.25 -33.26
CA PRO A 27 -15.53 -8.21 -32.30
C PRO A 27 -17.04 -8.09 -32.09
N GLY A 28 -17.84 -8.36 -33.14
CA GLY A 28 -19.30 -8.38 -33.04
C GLY A 28 -19.87 -9.49 -32.15
N ILE A 29 -19.20 -10.64 -32.05
CA ILE A 29 -19.62 -11.71 -31.12
C ILE A 29 -19.28 -11.33 -29.69
N LEU A 30 -18.08 -10.78 -29.46
CA LEU A 30 -17.67 -10.31 -28.15
C LEU A 30 -18.59 -9.19 -27.64
N ARG A 31 -18.97 -8.26 -28.52
CA ARG A 31 -19.99 -7.24 -28.21
C ARG A 31 -21.35 -7.84 -27.86
N LYS A 32 -21.79 -8.88 -28.56
CA LYS A 32 -23.06 -9.56 -28.24
C LYS A 32 -23.01 -10.29 -26.89
N VAL A 33 -21.87 -10.89 -26.55
CA VAL A 33 -21.62 -11.51 -25.24
C VAL A 33 -21.65 -10.43 -24.16
N ALA A 34 -20.93 -9.33 -24.38
CA ALA A 34 -20.90 -8.13 -23.55
C ALA A 34 -22.29 -7.52 -23.27
N GLU A 35 -23.04 -7.17 -24.33
CA GLU A 35 -24.41 -6.64 -24.23
C GLU A 35 -25.33 -7.58 -23.44
N LYS A 36 -25.10 -8.90 -23.56
CA LYS A 36 -25.91 -9.88 -22.85
C LYS A 36 -25.57 -9.94 -21.37
N LEU A 37 -24.31 -9.75 -21.02
CA LEU A 37 -23.82 -9.69 -19.63
C LEU A 37 -24.26 -8.41 -18.93
N GLU A 38 -24.33 -7.28 -19.65
CA GLU A 38 -24.89 -6.03 -19.13
C GLU A 38 -26.39 -6.17 -18.78
N SER A 39 -27.10 -7.10 -19.42
CA SER A 39 -28.55 -7.25 -19.30
C SER A 39 -29.03 -8.25 -18.23
N GLY A 40 -28.15 -8.93 -17.49
CA GLY A 40 -28.59 -10.00 -16.58
C GLY A 40 -27.64 -10.38 -15.45
N ASP A 41 -28.23 -10.85 -14.34
CA ASP A 41 -27.56 -11.32 -13.11
C ASP A 41 -27.12 -12.80 -13.17
N ASP A 42 -26.79 -13.33 -14.36
CA ASP A 42 -26.46 -14.75 -14.52
C ASP A 42 -24.96 -14.99 -14.31
N ASP A 43 -24.59 -15.38 -13.09
CA ASP A 43 -23.20 -15.62 -12.68
C ASP A 43 -22.51 -16.70 -13.54
N GLU A 44 -23.24 -17.75 -13.95
CA GLU A 44 -22.68 -18.81 -14.80
C GLU A 44 -22.36 -18.28 -16.20
N LEU A 45 -23.19 -17.39 -16.72
CA LEU A 45 -22.96 -16.76 -18.03
C LEU A 45 -21.76 -15.81 -17.99
N LEU A 46 -21.60 -15.10 -16.87
CA LEU A 46 -20.47 -14.22 -16.63
C LEU A 46 -19.16 -14.98 -16.59
N GLU A 47 -19.10 -16.07 -15.82
CA GLU A 47 -17.92 -16.91 -15.71
C GLU A 47 -17.52 -17.53 -17.06
N ALA A 48 -18.50 -18.04 -17.81
CA ALA A 48 -18.25 -18.56 -19.16
C ALA A 48 -17.75 -17.48 -20.13
N ALA A 49 -18.22 -16.24 -20.02
CA ALA A 49 -17.76 -15.13 -20.86
C ALA A 49 -16.33 -14.69 -20.50
N ILE A 50 -15.99 -14.70 -19.21
CA ILE A 50 -14.63 -14.44 -18.73
C ILE A 50 -13.65 -15.48 -19.26
N GLU A 51 -14.04 -16.77 -19.27
CA GLU A 51 -13.25 -17.84 -19.87
C GLU A 51 -12.92 -17.58 -21.34
N ILE A 52 -13.85 -17.00 -22.11
CA ILE A 52 -13.59 -16.62 -23.51
C ILE A 52 -12.40 -15.63 -23.60
N PHE A 53 -12.30 -14.68 -22.68
CA PHE A 53 -11.23 -13.68 -22.68
C PHE A 53 -9.92 -14.24 -22.13
N ARG A 54 -9.98 -15.15 -21.16
CA ARG A 54 -8.83 -15.81 -20.54
C ARG A 54 -8.04 -16.66 -21.54
N ASP A 55 -8.74 -17.52 -22.28
CA ASP A 55 -8.10 -18.52 -23.15
C ASP A 55 -7.59 -17.94 -24.48
N ARG A 56 -7.85 -16.66 -24.76
CA ARG A 56 -7.52 -16.02 -26.04
C ARG A 56 -6.32 -15.11 -25.97
N SER A 57 -5.14 -15.70 -26.13
CA SER A 57 -3.92 -14.94 -26.38
C SER A 57 -3.62 -14.88 -27.89
N PRO A 58 -3.24 -13.71 -28.46
CA PRO A 58 -3.23 -12.37 -27.89
C PRO A 58 -4.57 -11.63 -28.05
N LEU A 59 -4.98 -10.88 -27.02
CA LEU A 59 -6.10 -9.93 -27.10
C LEU A 59 -5.74 -8.79 -28.04
N LYS A 60 -6.57 -8.57 -29.07
CA LYS A 60 -6.39 -7.42 -29.97
C LYS A 60 -6.90 -6.13 -29.30
N PRO A 61 -6.38 -4.95 -29.67
CA PRO A 61 -6.83 -3.67 -29.11
C PRO A 61 -8.35 -3.48 -29.19
N GLU A 62 -9.00 -3.93 -30.27
CA GLU A 62 -10.45 -3.78 -30.43
C GLU A 62 -11.26 -4.62 -29.42
N ILE A 63 -10.67 -5.71 -28.91
CA ILE A 63 -11.27 -6.51 -27.84
C ILE A 63 -11.15 -5.78 -26.51
N PHE A 64 -10.04 -5.07 -26.32
CA PHE A 64 -9.81 -4.25 -25.14
C PHE A 64 -10.73 -3.06 -25.03
N ASP A 65 -11.00 -2.36 -26.15
CA ASP A 65 -11.97 -1.26 -26.18
C ASP A 65 -13.38 -1.74 -25.80
N GLU A 66 -13.74 -2.95 -26.19
CA GLU A 66 -15.03 -3.52 -25.82
C GLU A 66 -15.05 -3.93 -24.34
N ILE A 67 -13.98 -4.56 -23.84
CA ILE A 67 -13.78 -4.83 -22.41
C ILE A 67 -13.86 -3.53 -21.60
N ALA A 68 -13.22 -2.44 -22.07
CA ALA A 68 -13.27 -1.11 -21.47
C ALA A 68 -14.68 -0.62 -21.26
N ARG A 69 -15.46 -0.66 -22.35
CA ARG A 69 -16.82 -0.18 -22.39
C ARG A 69 -17.72 -0.97 -21.43
N ILE A 70 -17.47 -2.28 -21.31
CA ILE A 70 -18.19 -3.14 -20.37
C ILE A 70 -17.78 -2.81 -18.94
N LEU A 71 -16.49 -2.64 -18.65
CA LEU A 71 -16.04 -2.31 -17.31
C LEU A 71 -16.55 -0.94 -16.85
N GLU A 72 -16.72 0.02 -17.75
CA GLU A 72 -17.26 1.34 -17.41
C GLU A 72 -18.75 1.30 -17.02
N ASN A 73 -19.53 0.38 -17.61
CA ASN A 73 -21.00 0.33 -17.46
C ASN A 73 -21.52 -0.94 -16.78
N GLY A 74 -20.63 -1.89 -16.48
CA GLY A 74 -20.95 -3.25 -16.09
C GLY A 74 -20.99 -3.46 -14.57
N PRO A 75 -21.55 -4.59 -14.12
CA PRO A 75 -21.59 -4.93 -12.71
C PRO A 75 -20.18 -5.15 -12.13
N LYS A 76 -20.00 -4.88 -10.83
CA LYS A 76 -18.69 -5.01 -10.16
C LYS A 76 -18.01 -6.37 -10.33
N ARG A 77 -18.81 -7.43 -10.49
CA ARG A 77 -18.34 -8.81 -10.70
C ARG A 77 -17.56 -8.96 -12.02
N PHE A 78 -17.80 -8.09 -12.99
CA PHE A 78 -17.10 -8.07 -14.27
C PHE A 78 -15.62 -7.67 -14.13
N TYR A 79 -15.30 -6.84 -13.13
CA TYR A 79 -13.92 -6.39 -12.88
C TYR A 79 -13.01 -7.58 -12.59
N TYR A 80 -13.39 -8.42 -11.62
CA TYR A 80 -12.61 -9.59 -11.23
C TYR A 80 -12.33 -10.52 -12.42
N GLY A 81 -13.37 -10.76 -13.23
CA GLY A 81 -13.25 -11.59 -14.41
C GLY A 81 -12.31 -11.06 -15.46
N VAL A 82 -12.45 -9.77 -15.78
CA VAL A 82 -11.55 -9.13 -16.73
C VAL A 82 -10.14 -9.13 -16.21
N THR A 83 -9.90 -8.78 -14.95
CA THR A 83 -8.56 -8.75 -14.38
C THR A 83 -7.91 -10.12 -14.33
N GLU A 84 -8.65 -11.17 -13.99
CA GLU A 84 -8.15 -12.55 -14.13
C GLU A 84 -7.77 -12.87 -15.57
N ALA A 85 -8.59 -12.46 -16.55
CA ALA A 85 -8.21 -12.61 -17.96
C ALA A 85 -6.93 -11.81 -18.29
N LEU A 86 -6.79 -10.58 -17.79
CA LEU A 86 -5.63 -9.72 -18.03
C LEU A 86 -4.32 -10.28 -17.45
N LYS A 87 -4.36 -10.91 -16.26
CA LYS A 87 -3.21 -11.61 -15.65
C LYS A 87 -2.58 -12.62 -16.62
N HIS A 88 -3.42 -13.33 -17.38
CA HIS A 88 -2.97 -14.32 -18.36
C HIS A 88 -2.39 -13.74 -19.65
N HIS A 89 -2.45 -12.42 -19.86
CA HIS A 89 -1.96 -11.73 -21.06
C HIS A 89 -0.73 -10.86 -20.81
N THR A 90 0.04 -11.12 -19.75
CA THR A 90 1.32 -10.46 -19.49
C THR A 90 2.40 -10.90 -20.50
N PRO A 91 3.23 -9.98 -21.05
CA PRO A 91 3.23 -8.53 -20.80
C PRO A 91 2.11 -7.79 -21.55
N LEU A 92 1.51 -6.80 -20.89
CA LEU A 92 0.43 -5.98 -21.48
C LEU A 92 0.98 -4.98 -22.51
N LEU A 93 0.26 -4.77 -23.61
CA LEU A 93 0.62 -3.80 -24.64
C LEU A 93 0.48 -2.36 -24.15
N PRO A 94 1.27 -1.39 -24.63
CA PRO A 94 1.17 0.02 -24.22
C PRO A 94 -0.23 0.62 -24.35
N GLU A 95 -0.98 0.24 -25.39
CA GLU A 95 -2.36 0.68 -25.63
C GLU A 95 -3.30 0.20 -24.51
N ILE A 96 -3.09 -1.03 -24.03
CA ILE A 96 -3.83 -1.61 -22.90
C ILE A 96 -3.56 -0.81 -21.63
N LEU A 97 -2.31 -0.45 -21.39
CA LEU A 97 -1.91 0.32 -20.21
C LEU A 97 -2.49 1.72 -20.20
N HIS A 98 -2.54 2.35 -21.37
CA HIS A 98 -3.20 3.65 -21.52
C HIS A 98 -4.69 3.53 -21.17
N GLN A 99 -5.35 2.48 -21.65
CA GLN A 99 -6.76 2.25 -21.38
C GLN A 99 -7.04 1.97 -19.90
N ILE A 100 -6.21 1.13 -19.26
CA ILE A 100 -6.24 0.89 -17.81
C ILE A 100 -6.09 2.22 -17.06
N THR A 101 -5.17 3.09 -17.48
CA THR A 101 -4.96 4.39 -16.85
C THR A 101 -6.19 5.30 -16.92
N GLU A 102 -6.88 5.31 -18.07
CA GLU A 102 -8.13 6.07 -18.21
C GLU A 102 -9.25 5.46 -17.34
N TRP A 103 -9.33 4.13 -17.23
CA TRP A 103 -10.27 3.49 -16.30
C TRP A 103 -10.00 3.89 -14.87
N LEU A 104 -8.72 3.91 -14.45
CA LEU A 104 -8.35 4.28 -13.09
C LEU A 104 -8.84 5.68 -12.68
N ARG A 105 -9.03 6.60 -13.64
CA ARG A 105 -9.60 7.94 -13.35
C ARG A 105 -11.03 7.89 -12.85
N HIS A 106 -11.81 6.95 -13.36
CA HIS A 106 -13.25 6.81 -13.09
C HIS A 106 -13.57 5.57 -12.26
N ALA A 107 -12.59 4.71 -12.03
CA ALA A 107 -12.67 3.47 -11.30
C ALA A 107 -13.15 3.69 -9.85
N GLU A 108 -13.96 2.74 -9.41
CA GLU A 108 -14.11 2.44 -7.99
C GLU A 108 -12.93 1.59 -7.50
N PHE A 109 -12.74 1.53 -6.19
CA PHE A 109 -11.65 0.80 -5.55
C PHE A 109 -11.54 -0.68 -6.00
N ALA A 110 -12.66 -1.38 -6.14
CA ALA A 110 -12.64 -2.79 -6.55
C ALA A 110 -11.93 -3.01 -7.90
N VAL A 111 -12.02 -2.02 -8.80
CA VAL A 111 -11.34 -2.04 -10.11
C VAL A 111 -9.84 -1.83 -9.93
N LEU A 112 -9.47 -0.87 -9.08
CA LEU A 112 -8.09 -0.56 -8.73
C LEU A 112 -7.37 -1.79 -8.18
N GLN A 113 -7.90 -2.41 -7.12
CA GLN A 113 -7.29 -3.59 -6.52
C GLN A 113 -7.05 -4.69 -7.56
N SER A 114 -8.07 -4.97 -8.37
CA SER A 114 -8.00 -5.98 -9.42
C SER A 114 -6.94 -5.64 -10.47
N ILE A 115 -6.77 -4.37 -10.83
CA ILE A 115 -5.72 -3.89 -11.75
C ILE A 115 -4.33 -4.06 -11.14
N ILE A 116 -4.14 -3.80 -9.84
CA ILE A 116 -2.85 -3.99 -9.19
C ILE A 116 -2.44 -5.45 -9.19
N GLU A 117 -3.37 -6.37 -8.91
CA GLU A 117 -3.07 -7.80 -8.95
C GLU A 117 -2.63 -8.26 -10.36
N VAL A 118 -3.11 -7.61 -11.43
CA VAL A 118 -2.64 -7.88 -12.80
C VAL A 118 -1.21 -7.41 -13.02
N LEU A 119 -0.84 -6.32 -12.34
CA LEU A 119 0.37 -5.56 -12.61
C LEU A 119 1.52 -5.90 -11.66
N GLU A 120 1.24 -6.58 -10.55
CA GLU A 120 2.25 -7.08 -9.61
C GLU A 120 3.25 -8.04 -10.28
N ASP A 121 2.81 -8.75 -11.34
CA ASP A 121 3.66 -9.65 -12.12
C ASP A 121 4.58 -8.92 -13.14
N ASP A 122 4.41 -7.60 -13.36
CA ASP A 122 5.19 -6.81 -14.33
C ASP A 122 5.89 -5.60 -13.68
N SER A 123 7.18 -5.78 -13.36
CA SER A 123 7.97 -4.83 -12.56
C SER A 123 8.21 -3.47 -13.22
N ASP A 124 8.35 -3.41 -14.55
CA ASP A 124 8.59 -2.14 -15.26
C ASP A 124 7.29 -1.32 -15.36
N LEU A 125 6.18 -2.02 -15.46
CA LEU A 125 4.83 -1.49 -15.53
C LEU A 125 4.36 -0.94 -14.18
N THR A 126 4.85 -1.54 -13.10
CA THR A 126 4.59 -1.14 -11.72
C THR A 126 4.95 0.33 -11.47
N GLN A 127 6.08 0.86 -11.98
CA GLN A 127 6.48 2.24 -11.68
C GLN A 127 5.56 3.31 -12.29
N GLU A 128 5.23 3.20 -13.58
CA GLU A 128 4.39 4.18 -14.25
C GLU A 128 2.95 4.12 -13.73
N LEU A 129 2.47 2.91 -13.40
CA LEU A 129 1.20 2.72 -12.72
C LEU A 129 1.19 3.38 -11.34
N CYS A 130 2.21 3.16 -10.51
CA CYS A 130 2.33 3.79 -9.19
C CYS A 130 2.20 5.32 -9.29
N ARG A 131 2.88 5.95 -10.26
CA ARG A 131 2.78 7.40 -10.47
C ARG A 131 1.35 7.83 -10.76
N ARG A 132 0.66 7.07 -11.61
CA ARG A 132 -0.72 7.36 -12.00
C ARG A 132 -1.70 7.17 -10.85
N ILE A 133 -1.54 6.11 -10.05
CA ILE A 133 -2.34 5.92 -8.83
C ILE A 133 -2.11 7.09 -7.88
N VAL A 134 -0.86 7.51 -7.65
CA VAL A 134 -0.58 8.68 -6.80
C VAL A 134 -1.27 9.94 -7.33
N VAL A 135 -1.16 10.25 -8.63
CA VAL A 135 -1.85 11.39 -9.25
C VAL A 135 -3.37 11.32 -9.04
N LEU A 136 -3.96 10.12 -9.12
CA LEU A 136 -5.39 9.91 -8.90
C LEU A 136 -5.80 10.09 -7.44
N VAL A 137 -4.98 9.62 -6.51
CA VAL A 137 -5.15 9.83 -5.06
C VAL A 137 -5.09 11.32 -4.74
N VAL A 138 -4.21 12.10 -5.39
CA VAL A 138 -4.14 13.57 -5.23
C VAL A 138 -5.41 14.23 -5.72
N ALA A 139 -5.92 13.78 -6.86
CA ALA A 139 -7.01 14.44 -7.55
C ALA A 139 -8.39 14.20 -6.90
N ARG A 140 -8.51 13.20 -6.02
CA ARG A 140 -9.77 12.83 -5.37
C ARG A 140 -9.80 13.27 -3.91
N THR A 141 -10.96 13.70 -3.44
CA THR A 141 -11.21 14.08 -2.03
C THR A 141 -11.88 12.98 -1.22
N ASP A 142 -12.19 11.85 -1.85
CA ASP A 142 -12.89 10.72 -1.24
C ASP A 142 -11.94 9.93 -0.32
N TYR A 143 -12.25 9.89 0.98
CA TYR A 143 -11.40 9.26 1.99
C TYR A 143 -11.28 7.74 1.76
N ASP A 144 -12.41 7.06 1.55
CA ASP A 144 -12.50 5.61 1.28
C ASP A 144 -11.87 5.21 -0.07
N PHE A 145 -11.55 6.18 -0.93
CA PHE A 145 -10.75 5.92 -2.12
C PHE A 145 -9.27 6.06 -1.82
N ARG A 146 -8.93 7.07 -1.02
CA ARG A 146 -7.55 7.43 -0.74
C ARG A 146 -6.90 6.41 0.19
N ASP A 147 -7.54 6.04 1.28
CA ASP A 147 -7.02 5.04 2.24
C ASP A 147 -6.77 3.70 1.54
N GLU A 148 -7.76 3.23 0.81
CA GLU A 148 -7.70 2.07 -0.05
C GLU A 148 -6.56 2.11 -1.09
N ALA A 149 -6.38 3.23 -1.80
CA ALA A 149 -5.30 3.39 -2.76
C ALA A 149 -3.92 3.45 -2.07
N ILE A 150 -3.87 3.99 -0.85
CA ILE A 150 -2.73 3.97 0.06
C ILE A 150 -2.36 2.52 0.43
N GLN A 151 -3.33 1.70 0.83
CA GLN A 151 -3.13 0.27 1.13
C GLN A 151 -2.61 -0.50 -0.09
N ILE A 152 -3.17 -0.23 -1.26
CA ILE A 152 -2.70 -0.77 -2.54
C ILE A 152 -1.24 -0.39 -2.78
N LEU A 153 -0.88 0.88 -2.63
CA LEU A 153 0.50 1.33 -2.86
C LEU A 153 1.45 0.66 -1.84
N ARG A 154 1.01 0.41 -0.60
CA ARG A 154 1.77 -0.36 0.41
C ARG A 154 2.00 -1.82 0.00
N SER A 155 1.05 -2.45 -0.67
CA SER A 155 1.21 -3.85 -1.11
C SER A 155 2.20 -4.00 -2.26
N LEU A 156 2.49 -2.91 -2.98
CA LEU A 156 3.47 -2.93 -4.07
C LEU A 156 4.89 -3.06 -3.50
N SER A 157 5.54 -4.18 -3.84
CA SER A 157 6.84 -4.59 -3.29
C SER A 157 8.01 -3.65 -3.61
N ALA A 158 7.85 -2.72 -4.56
CA ALA A 158 8.87 -1.77 -4.97
C ALA A 158 8.28 -0.42 -5.40
N LEU A 159 8.01 0.46 -4.43
CA LEU A 159 7.75 1.87 -4.69
C LEU A 159 9.07 2.63 -4.93
N PRO A 160 9.23 3.32 -6.07
CA PRO A 160 10.28 4.31 -6.25
C PRO A 160 10.24 5.38 -5.15
N MET A 161 11.41 5.80 -4.68
CA MET A 161 11.54 6.80 -3.61
C MET A 161 10.80 8.10 -3.94
N GLU A 162 10.81 8.52 -5.20
CA GLU A 162 10.11 9.74 -5.66
C GLU A 162 8.60 9.63 -5.45
N ILE A 163 8.02 8.47 -5.70
CA ILE A 163 6.58 8.22 -5.52
C ILE A 163 6.24 8.20 -4.04
N ALA A 164 7.06 7.56 -3.23
CA ALA A 164 6.86 7.57 -1.79
C ALA A 164 6.96 8.98 -1.18
N GLN A 165 7.86 9.83 -1.69
CA GLN A 165 7.94 11.24 -1.28
C GLN A 165 6.70 12.04 -1.70
N GLU A 166 6.15 11.80 -2.89
CA GLU A 166 4.89 12.43 -3.30
C GLU A 166 3.72 11.98 -2.41
N MET A 167 3.64 10.68 -2.10
CA MET A 167 2.64 10.15 -1.16
C MET A 167 2.76 10.78 0.23
N ALA A 168 3.98 10.96 0.72
CA ALA A 168 4.26 11.62 1.99
C ALA A 168 3.67 13.03 2.08
N LEU A 169 3.83 13.81 1.01
CA LEU A 169 3.28 15.17 0.92
C LEU A 169 1.75 15.15 0.88
N LEU A 170 1.15 14.18 0.18
CA LEU A 170 -0.30 14.07 0.04
C LEU A 170 -1.00 13.69 1.33
N LEU A 171 -0.34 12.87 2.14
CA LEU A 171 -0.84 12.47 3.44
C LEU A 171 -0.79 13.66 4.42
N LYS A 172 0.31 14.42 4.39
CA LYS A 172 0.46 15.66 5.17
C LYS A 172 -0.59 16.72 4.85
N ASP A 173 -0.98 16.87 3.58
CA ASP A 173 -2.01 17.84 3.19
C ASP A 173 -3.42 17.45 3.66
N CYS A 174 -3.65 16.18 3.98
CA CYS A 174 -4.97 15.69 4.34
C CYS A 174 -5.23 15.63 5.84
N ASP A 175 -4.18 15.52 6.66
CA ASP A 175 -4.27 15.76 8.09
C ASP A 175 -4.64 17.21 8.41
N ASN A 176 -4.20 18.15 7.57
CA ASN A 176 -4.49 19.58 7.74
C ASN A 176 -5.97 19.96 7.50
N GLY A 177 -6.77 19.06 6.90
CA GLY A 177 -8.19 19.28 6.62
C GLY A 177 -9.13 18.98 7.79
N TYR A 178 -8.66 18.20 8.77
CA TYR A 178 -9.44 17.73 9.92
C TYR A 178 -8.99 18.37 11.24
N SER A 179 -8.85 19.69 11.26
CA SER A 179 -8.75 20.43 12.53
C SER A 179 -10.15 20.82 13.03
N SER A 180 -10.62 20.02 13.99
CA SER A 180 -11.46 20.41 15.13
C SER A 180 -12.81 21.06 14.83
N ASP A 181 -13.85 20.25 14.73
CA ASP A 181 -15.12 20.51 15.43
C ASP A 181 -16.05 19.31 15.25
N GLN A 182 -15.84 18.24 16.03
CA GLN A 182 -16.88 17.49 16.75
C GLN A 182 -16.36 16.07 17.08
N ASN A 183 -16.44 15.76 18.38
CA ASN A 183 -16.33 14.43 19.00
C ASN A 183 -14.92 13.84 19.11
N LYS A 184 -14.25 14.25 20.20
CA LYS A 184 -13.24 13.44 20.88
C LYS A 184 -13.95 12.24 21.52
N ASP A 185 -14.12 11.16 20.78
CA ASP A 185 -14.26 9.83 21.37
C ASP A 185 -12.90 9.13 21.23
N GLU A 186 -12.47 8.47 22.29
CA GLU A 186 -11.07 8.22 22.68
C GLU A 186 -10.35 7.05 21.99
N ASP A 187 -10.73 6.64 20.79
CA ASP A 187 -10.08 5.50 20.11
C ASP A 187 -9.11 6.01 19.01
N GLY A 188 -7.87 6.26 19.42
CA GLY A 188 -6.82 6.91 18.64
C GLY A 188 -5.94 5.98 17.78
N ASP A 189 -6.56 5.17 16.92
CA ASP A 189 -5.83 4.22 16.05
C ASP A 189 -5.81 4.63 14.55
N GLU A 190 -6.47 5.71 14.14
CA GLU A 190 -6.68 6.03 12.70
C GLU A 190 -5.53 6.84 12.04
N ASP A 191 -4.57 7.37 12.81
CA ASP A 191 -3.42 8.14 12.29
C ASP A 191 -2.17 7.28 11.95
N GLU A 192 -2.19 5.98 12.29
CA GLU A 192 -1.03 5.09 12.08
C GLU A 192 -0.84 4.70 10.59
N ASP A 193 -1.93 4.68 9.82
CA ASP A 193 -1.94 4.14 8.45
C ASP A 193 -1.47 5.11 7.36
N ALA A 194 -1.75 6.41 7.50
CA ALA A 194 -1.17 7.46 6.67
C ALA A 194 0.36 7.55 6.90
N SER A 195 0.79 7.43 8.14
CA SER A 195 2.16 7.73 8.55
C SER A 195 3.19 6.72 7.98
N GLN A 196 2.86 5.43 7.90
CA GLN A 196 3.74 4.37 7.38
C GLN A 196 4.25 4.62 5.94
N ILE A 197 3.45 5.31 5.13
CA ILE A 197 3.77 5.60 3.72
C ILE A 197 4.71 6.79 3.57
N VAL A 198 4.60 7.78 4.47
CA VAL A 198 5.36 9.05 4.44
C VAL A 198 6.86 8.82 4.35
N LEU A 199 7.34 7.68 4.85
CA LEU A 199 8.76 7.43 4.96
C LEU A 199 9.36 6.80 3.71
N GLY A 200 8.59 6.15 2.83
CA GLY A 200 9.12 5.49 1.61
C GLY A 200 10.22 4.46 1.83
N LEU A 201 10.45 4.10 3.09
CA LEU A 201 11.44 3.15 3.52
C LEU A 201 10.70 1.81 3.65
N SER A 202 11.14 0.79 2.94
CA SER A 202 10.69 -0.56 3.28
C SER A 202 11.29 -0.95 4.63
N PRO A 203 10.55 -1.61 5.55
CA PRO A 203 11.12 -2.17 6.79
C PRO A 203 12.35 -3.07 6.52
N ASN A 204 12.45 -3.60 5.29
CA ASN A 204 13.52 -4.48 4.84
C ASN A 204 14.77 -3.76 4.32
N GLN A 205 14.80 -2.43 4.26
CA GLN A 205 16.03 -1.72 3.91
C GLN A 205 17.08 -1.88 5.02
N THR A 206 18.22 -2.47 4.66
CA THR A 206 19.28 -2.76 5.63
C THR A 206 20.06 -1.50 6.03
N ASN A 207 20.42 -1.41 7.30
CA ASN A 207 21.14 -0.30 7.96
C ASN A 207 22.52 0.02 7.39
N SER A 208 22.95 -0.74 6.38
CA SER A 208 24.26 -0.64 5.75
C SER A 208 24.30 0.37 4.60
N SER A 209 23.15 0.86 4.12
CA SER A 209 23.13 1.87 3.06
C SER A 209 23.50 3.25 3.62
N PRO A 210 24.47 3.97 3.04
CA PRO A 210 24.79 5.33 3.45
C PRO A 210 23.61 6.31 3.22
N ASN A 211 22.68 5.97 2.31
CA ASN A 211 21.46 6.76 2.11
C ASN A 211 20.47 6.57 3.26
N PHE A 212 20.34 5.34 3.78
CA PHE A 212 19.43 5.05 4.91
C PHE A 212 19.70 5.94 6.13
N VAL A 213 20.97 6.08 6.52
CA VAL A 213 21.34 6.93 7.67
C VAL A 213 21.01 8.39 7.40
N LYS A 214 21.28 8.88 6.20
CA LYS A 214 21.01 10.26 5.81
C LYS A 214 19.51 10.55 5.80
N ASP A 215 18.72 9.64 5.25
CA ASP A 215 17.28 9.79 5.09
C ASP A 215 16.57 9.74 6.46
N ILE A 216 16.95 8.78 7.32
CA ILE A 216 16.44 8.72 8.70
C ILE A 216 16.86 9.95 9.52
N CYS A 217 18.10 10.41 9.39
CA CYS A 217 18.50 11.64 10.10
C CYS A 217 17.67 12.84 9.66
N LYS A 218 17.35 12.94 8.36
CA LYS A 218 16.50 14.00 7.83
C LYS A 218 15.08 13.92 8.40
N LEU A 219 14.53 12.73 8.53
CA LEU A 219 13.19 12.48 9.09
C LEU A 219 13.13 12.80 10.59
N LEU A 220 14.17 12.42 11.34
CA LEU A 220 14.29 12.78 12.76
C LEU A 220 14.47 14.29 12.96
N ASP A 221 15.02 15.00 11.98
CA ASP A 221 15.19 16.45 11.99
C ASP A 221 13.99 17.22 11.39
N ASP A 222 12.92 16.54 10.99
CA ASP A 222 11.72 17.19 10.46
C ASP A 222 11.05 18.05 11.55
N GLU A 223 10.38 19.14 11.18
CA GLU A 223 9.70 20.01 12.15
C GLU A 223 8.36 19.41 12.64
N ASP A 224 7.85 18.42 11.90
CA ASP A 224 6.58 17.77 12.16
C ASP A 224 6.74 16.59 13.13
N TRP A 225 6.13 16.71 14.31
CA TRP A 225 6.22 15.69 15.35
C TRP A 225 5.62 14.34 14.93
N VAL A 226 4.68 14.31 13.97
CA VAL A 226 4.10 13.07 13.43
C VAL A 226 5.13 12.32 12.60
N VAL A 227 5.84 13.03 11.71
CA VAL A 227 6.93 12.49 10.89
C VAL A 227 8.05 11.93 11.78
N GLN A 228 8.41 12.68 12.83
CA GLN A 228 9.40 12.23 13.80
C GLN A 228 8.92 10.97 14.56
N ARG A 229 7.69 10.97 15.09
CA ARG A 229 7.13 9.82 15.81
C ARG A 229 7.15 8.57 14.94
N GLU A 230 6.72 8.70 13.69
CA GLU A 230 6.61 7.58 12.77
C GLU A 230 7.96 7.00 12.36
N ALA A 231 8.94 7.88 12.12
CA ALA A 231 10.31 7.44 11.87
C ALA A 231 10.83 6.55 13.02
N ASN A 232 10.41 6.83 14.25
CA ASN A 232 10.74 6.04 15.43
C ASN A 232 9.91 4.75 15.55
N SER A 233 8.59 4.80 15.46
CA SER A 233 7.70 3.66 15.70
C SER A 233 7.87 2.53 14.67
N SER A 234 7.95 2.88 13.38
CA SER A 234 7.80 1.91 12.29
C SER A 234 9.13 1.41 11.76
N HIS A 235 10.09 2.30 11.51
CA HIS A 235 11.39 1.92 10.91
C HIS A 235 12.43 1.57 11.95
N LEU A 236 12.64 2.43 12.93
CA LEU A 236 13.74 2.28 13.88
C LEU A 236 13.53 1.12 14.85
N ARG A 237 12.28 0.80 15.20
CA ARG A 237 11.92 -0.33 16.08
C ARG A 237 12.31 -1.68 15.48
N CYS A 238 12.20 -1.83 14.17
CA CYS A 238 12.53 -3.07 13.47
C CYS A 238 14.05 -3.27 13.28
N GLN A 239 14.89 -2.31 13.70
CA GLN A 239 16.31 -2.30 13.41
C GLN A 239 17.17 -2.55 14.67
N PRO A 240 17.68 -3.78 14.86
CA PRO A 240 18.42 -4.16 16.09
C PRO A 240 19.84 -3.57 16.20
N LYS A 241 20.30 -2.89 15.13
CA LYS A 241 21.65 -2.34 14.99
C LYS A 241 21.62 -1.00 14.27
N LEU A 242 21.13 0.02 14.97
CA LEU A 242 21.15 1.39 14.46
C LEU A 242 22.56 1.99 14.56
N PRO A 243 22.99 2.78 13.57
CA PRO A 243 24.22 3.55 13.68
C PRO A 243 24.18 4.52 14.86
N THR A 244 25.30 4.70 15.55
CA THR A 244 25.42 5.57 16.74
C THR A 244 24.94 7.00 16.49
N VAL A 245 25.15 7.54 15.27
CA VAL A 245 24.68 8.88 14.89
C VAL A 245 23.15 8.99 14.93
N VAL A 246 22.43 7.95 14.52
CA VAL A 246 20.96 7.91 14.55
C VAL A 246 20.49 7.84 15.99
N LEU A 247 21.09 6.96 16.81
CA LEU A 247 20.77 6.84 18.23
C LEU A 247 21.01 8.15 19.00
N HIS A 248 22.09 8.87 18.68
CA HIS A 248 22.33 10.19 19.25
C HIS A 248 21.21 11.18 18.92
N ARG A 249 20.77 11.23 17.65
CA ARG A 249 19.68 12.13 17.24
C ARG A 249 18.36 11.78 17.90
N ILE A 250 18.01 10.50 18.00
CA ILE A 250 16.81 10.04 18.71
C ILE A 250 16.84 10.56 20.15
N VAL A 251 17.96 10.38 20.86
CA VAL A 251 18.05 10.83 22.26
C VAL A 251 18.05 12.36 22.38
N GLN A 252 18.65 13.08 21.41
CA GLN A 252 18.70 14.54 21.42
C GLN A 252 17.35 15.21 21.13
N HIS A 253 16.60 14.73 20.14
CA HIS A 253 15.30 15.31 19.78
C HIS A 253 14.28 15.11 20.88
N PHE A 254 14.14 13.88 21.36
CA PHE A 254 13.11 13.55 22.35
C PHE A 254 13.45 13.99 23.78
N TRP A 255 14.65 14.53 24.00
CA TRP A 255 14.98 15.24 25.21
C TRP A 255 14.28 16.59 25.32
N SER A 256 14.15 17.31 24.19
CA SER A 256 13.70 18.70 24.18
C SER A 256 12.19 18.82 24.43
N ASP A 257 11.43 17.82 24.00
CA ASP A 257 9.97 17.87 23.99
C ASP A 257 9.31 17.16 25.18
N PHE A 258 10.10 16.60 26.11
CA PHE A 258 9.65 15.85 27.29
C PHE A 258 8.70 14.66 27.02
N ASN A 259 8.42 14.36 25.75
CA ASN A 259 7.50 13.31 25.34
C ASN A 259 8.27 12.03 25.01
N TRP A 260 8.74 11.36 26.06
CA TRP A 260 9.30 10.01 25.94
C TRP A 260 8.15 9.04 25.69
N ASP A 261 7.80 8.88 24.41
CA ASP A 261 6.92 7.82 23.94
C ASP A 261 7.54 6.45 24.29
N GLY A 262 6.69 5.49 24.67
CA GLY A 262 7.09 4.11 24.90
C GLY A 262 7.86 3.51 23.72
N CYS A 263 7.58 3.95 22.49
CA CYS A 263 8.26 3.50 21.27
C CYS A 263 9.78 3.71 21.33
N ILE A 264 10.26 4.86 21.77
CA ILE A 264 11.70 5.16 21.84
C ILE A 264 12.41 4.26 22.84
N MET A 265 11.71 3.98 23.94
CA MET A 265 12.23 3.09 24.96
C MET A 265 12.39 1.67 24.43
N GLU A 266 11.46 1.21 23.59
CA GLU A 266 11.57 -0.07 22.91
C GLU A 266 12.74 -0.10 21.93
N ILE A 267 12.91 0.95 21.11
CA ILE A 267 14.02 1.07 20.17
C ILE A 267 15.36 0.96 20.90
N LEU A 268 15.53 1.74 21.97
CA LEU A 268 16.76 1.74 22.78
C LEU A 268 16.98 0.42 23.53
N ARG A 269 15.90 -0.23 24.00
CA ARG A 269 15.93 -1.55 24.63
C ARG A 269 16.46 -2.61 23.67
N ASP A 270 15.98 -2.56 22.44
CA ASP A 270 16.23 -3.60 21.44
C ASP A 270 17.57 -3.38 20.71
N GLN A 271 18.24 -2.24 20.94
CA GLN A 271 19.62 -2.02 20.50
C GLN A 271 20.60 -2.93 21.24
N SER A 272 21.31 -3.74 20.46
CA SER A 272 22.32 -4.67 20.97
C SER A 272 23.52 -3.98 21.63
N ARG A 273 23.80 -2.71 21.32
CA ARG A 273 24.90 -1.92 21.89
C ARG A 273 24.56 -0.43 21.93
N LEU A 274 24.32 0.09 23.12
CA LEU A 274 24.31 1.54 23.38
C LEU A 274 25.72 1.97 23.80
N THR A 275 26.20 3.10 23.28
CA THR A 275 27.51 3.62 23.67
C THR A 275 27.43 4.28 25.06
N PRO A 276 28.55 4.40 25.79
CA PRO A 276 28.57 5.08 27.09
C PRO A 276 27.99 6.48 27.04
N GLU A 277 28.22 7.22 25.95
CA GLU A 277 27.70 8.57 25.74
C GLU A 277 26.17 8.58 25.68
N ILE A 278 25.57 7.64 24.94
CA ILE A 278 24.10 7.49 24.87
C ILE A 278 23.54 7.13 26.25
N LEU A 279 24.19 6.22 26.96
CA LEU A 279 23.77 5.83 28.31
C LEU A 279 23.85 7.02 29.29
N GLU A 280 24.90 7.83 29.21
CA GLU A 280 25.06 9.03 30.02
C GLU A 280 24.02 10.09 29.67
N MET A 281 23.69 10.27 28.40
CA MET A 281 22.58 11.14 27.99
C MET A 281 21.27 10.66 28.62
N VAL A 282 20.91 9.37 28.48
CA VAL A 282 19.66 8.84 29.05
C VAL A 282 19.65 8.91 30.59
N VAL A 283 20.77 8.64 31.28
CA VAL A 283 20.86 8.74 32.75
C VAL A 283 20.79 10.20 33.23
N GLY A 284 21.47 11.11 32.52
CA GLY A 284 21.35 12.54 32.75
C GLY A 284 19.90 12.98 32.59
N SER A 285 19.20 12.39 31.61
CA SER A 285 17.81 12.68 31.34
C SER A 285 16.85 12.30 32.47
N ILE A 286 17.08 11.13 33.06
CA ILE A 286 16.29 10.60 34.18
C ILE A 286 16.46 11.44 35.45
N SER A 287 17.62 12.06 35.63
CA SER A 287 17.97 12.80 36.86
C SER A 287 17.27 14.17 36.99
N ALA A 288 16.61 14.66 35.93
CA ALA A 288 15.94 15.96 35.88
C ALA A 288 14.50 15.97 36.43
N GLY A 289 13.99 14.83 36.90
CA GLY A 289 12.64 14.67 37.46
C GLY A 289 11.93 13.48 36.81
N LEU A 290 11.38 12.57 37.62
CA LEU A 290 10.92 11.22 37.22
C LEU A 290 9.38 11.12 37.09
N SER A 291 8.91 10.82 35.88
CA SER A 291 7.61 10.28 35.50
C SER A 291 7.69 8.74 35.44
N GLU A 292 6.54 8.08 35.32
CA GLU A 292 6.46 6.62 35.23
C GLU A 292 7.13 6.05 33.96
N SER A 293 7.11 6.77 32.84
CA SER A 293 7.84 6.38 31.63
C SER A 293 9.36 6.38 31.84
N GLN A 294 9.88 7.30 32.68
CA GLN A 294 11.30 7.34 33.02
C GLN A 294 11.73 6.20 33.97
N TRP A 295 10.81 5.61 34.75
CA TRP A 295 11.09 4.37 35.48
C TRP A 295 11.22 3.16 34.55
N ARG A 296 10.38 3.07 33.51
CA ARG A 296 10.53 2.03 32.47
C ARG A 296 11.87 2.19 31.74
N ALA A 297 12.34 3.43 31.56
CA ALA A 297 13.67 3.70 31.02
C ALA A 297 14.83 3.19 31.86
N LEU A 298 14.76 3.39 33.18
CA LEU A 298 15.74 2.81 34.10
C LEU A 298 15.78 1.28 34.02
N GLU A 299 14.62 0.64 33.88
CA GLU A 299 14.55 -0.83 33.78
C GLU A 299 15.15 -1.34 32.46
N VAL A 300 14.90 -0.65 31.34
CA VAL A 300 15.53 -0.95 30.04
C VAL A 300 17.07 -0.86 30.13
N LEU A 301 17.59 0.22 30.73
CA LEU A 301 19.04 0.39 30.90
C LEU A 301 19.65 -0.66 31.83
N ARG A 302 18.92 -1.02 32.89
CA ARG A 302 19.31 -2.08 33.83
C ARG A 302 19.43 -3.42 33.11
N LEU A 303 18.46 -3.78 32.28
CA LEU A 303 18.46 -5.03 31.51
C LEU A 303 19.60 -5.07 30.49
N ASN A 304 19.83 -3.97 29.76
CA ASN A 304 20.93 -3.88 28.81
C ASN A 304 22.30 -4.05 29.52
N ARG A 305 22.50 -3.41 30.68
CA ARG A 305 23.74 -3.50 31.47
C ARG A 305 24.00 -4.90 32.07
N ILE A 306 22.94 -5.65 32.38
CA ILE A 306 23.04 -7.03 32.91
C ILE A 306 23.42 -8.01 31.79
N CYS A 307 22.83 -7.89 30.61
CA CYS A 307 23.11 -8.77 29.47
C CYS A 307 24.58 -8.67 28.98
N HIS A 308 25.23 -7.51 29.14
CA HIS A 308 26.61 -7.30 28.70
C HIS A 308 27.68 -7.58 29.77
N ARG A 309 27.28 -7.87 31.02
CA ARG A 309 28.18 -8.45 32.04
C ARG A 309 28.18 -9.98 31.97
N LYS A 310 28.48 -10.57 30.80
CA LYS A 310 29.04 -11.93 30.82
C LYS A 310 30.47 -11.83 31.34
N PRO A 311 30.85 -12.57 32.39
CA PRO A 311 32.22 -12.58 32.86
C PRO A 311 33.09 -13.15 31.73
N SER A 312 34.06 -12.37 31.27
CA SER A 312 35.20 -12.87 30.49
C SER A 312 35.96 -13.86 31.38
N GLY A 313 35.49 -15.10 31.38
CA GLY A 313 36.07 -16.20 32.13
C GLY A 313 37.33 -16.70 31.43
N ARG A 314 38.47 -16.28 31.98
CA ARG A 314 39.83 -16.83 31.89
C ARG A 314 40.58 -16.65 30.57
#